data_AF-A0A2V9GK75-F1
#
_entry.id   AF-A0A2V9GK75-F1
#
_cell.length_a   1.000
_cell.length_b   1.000
_cell.length_c   1.000
_cell.angle_alpha   90.00
_cell.angle_beta   90.00
_cell.angle_gamma   90.00
#
_symmetry.space_group_name_H-M   'P 1'
#
loop_
_entity.id
_entity.type
_entity.pdbx_description
1 polymer ?
#
loop_
_entity_poly.entity_id
_entity_poly.type
_entity_poly.pdbx_seq_one_letter_code
_entity_poly.pdbx_strand_id
1 'polypeptide(L)'
;MAQTTATQRGREQPDKDAIRPFQANFPETELTELRRRINATKWPERETVADATQGVQLATMQNLTRYWGTDYDWRKCETKLNAQPQFITEIDGLDIHFIHVRSKHKNALPLIVTHGWPGSIVEQLKIIDPLTNPTAHGGSASDAFDVVIPSMPGYGYSGKPTTTGWDVAHIA
;
A
#
# COMPACT_ATOMS: atom_id res chain seq x y z
N MET A 1 -4.10 38.41 -49.84
CA MET A 1 -4.39 38.51 -48.40
C MET A 1 -5.03 37.21 -47.92
N ALA A 2 -4.92 36.91 -46.62
CA ALA A 2 -5.35 35.73 -45.89
C ALA A 2 -4.26 34.66 -45.68
N GLN A 3 -3.43 34.88 -44.65
CA GLN A 3 -2.79 33.80 -43.90
C GLN A 3 -3.69 33.49 -42.70
N THR A 4 -4.22 32.28 -42.68
CA THR A 4 -5.01 31.72 -41.58
C THR A 4 -4.04 31.23 -40.51
N THR A 5 -3.93 31.95 -39.39
CA THR A 5 -3.17 31.49 -38.23
C THR A 5 -4.03 30.51 -37.45
N ALA A 6 -3.69 29.21 -37.51
CA ALA A 6 -4.30 28.18 -36.70
C ALA A 6 -3.74 28.26 -35.27
N THR A 7 -4.59 28.61 -34.30
CA THR A 7 -4.28 28.54 -32.87
C THR A 7 -4.08 27.08 -32.48
N GLN A 8 -2.82 26.69 -32.20
CA GLN A 8 -2.52 25.43 -31.55
C GLN A 8 -3.10 25.46 -30.13
N ARG A 9 -4.15 24.67 -29.90
CA ARG A 9 -4.60 24.32 -28.55
C ARG A 9 -3.49 23.52 -27.88
N GLY A 10 -2.88 24.09 -26.84
CA GLY A 10 -1.95 23.37 -25.97
C GLY A 10 -2.64 22.12 -25.42
N ARG A 11 -1.92 21.00 -25.36
CA ARG A 11 -2.35 19.81 -24.63
C ARG A 11 -2.54 20.22 -23.16
N GLU A 12 -3.77 20.15 -22.66
CA GLU A 12 -4.02 20.21 -21.21
C GLU A 12 -3.20 19.09 -20.56
N GLN A 13 -2.27 19.46 -19.68
CA GLN A 13 -1.65 18.50 -18.79
C GLN A 13 -2.74 18.01 -17.84
N PRO A 14 -2.85 16.68 -17.59
CA PRO A 14 -3.79 16.17 -16.61
C PRO A 14 -3.53 16.82 -15.26
N ASP A 15 -4.60 17.25 -14.59
CA ASP A 15 -4.56 17.81 -13.25
C ASP A 15 -3.88 16.82 -12.30
N LYS A 16 -2.68 17.18 -11.85
CA LYS A 16 -1.85 16.30 -11.02
C LYS A 16 -2.42 16.15 -9.60
N ASP A 17 -3.22 17.13 -9.18
CA ASP A 17 -3.89 17.17 -7.88
C ASP A 17 -5.25 16.42 -7.93
N ALA A 18 -5.62 15.89 -9.10
CA ALA A 18 -6.80 15.04 -9.22
C ALA A 18 -6.60 13.71 -8.48
N ILE A 19 -7.64 13.30 -7.75
CA ILE A 19 -7.72 11.98 -7.12
C ILE A 19 -7.99 10.93 -8.19
N ARG A 20 -7.01 10.07 -8.45
CA ARG A 20 -7.04 9.05 -9.51
C ARG A 20 -7.27 7.66 -8.92
N PRO A 21 -8.16 6.83 -9.48
CA PRO A 21 -8.29 5.42 -9.06
C PRO A 21 -6.98 4.67 -9.23
N PHE A 22 -6.69 3.77 -8.29
CA PHE A 22 -5.50 2.92 -8.28
C PHE A 22 -5.89 1.45 -8.14
N GLN A 23 -5.12 0.56 -8.78
CA GLN A 23 -5.20 -0.87 -8.58
C GLN A 23 -3.79 -1.43 -8.43
N ALA A 24 -3.60 -2.25 -7.40
CA ALA A 24 -2.37 -3.01 -7.21
C ALA A 24 -2.23 -4.02 -8.36
N ASN A 25 -1.03 -4.14 -8.89
CA ASN A 25 -0.71 -5.10 -9.94
C ASN A 25 0.64 -5.75 -9.62
N PHE A 26 0.68 -7.07 -9.61
CA PHE A 26 1.90 -7.87 -9.48
C PHE A 26 2.16 -8.60 -10.80
N PRO A 27 2.99 -8.03 -11.70
CA PRO A 27 3.29 -8.65 -12.98
C PRO A 27 3.90 -10.05 -12.82
N GLU A 28 3.45 -11.01 -13.63
CA GLU A 28 3.93 -12.39 -13.53
C GLU A 28 5.45 -12.50 -13.75
N THR A 29 6.03 -11.60 -14.54
CA THR A 29 7.47 -11.49 -14.76
C THR A 29 8.21 -11.15 -13.47
N GLU A 30 7.67 -10.26 -12.63
CA GLU A 30 8.26 -9.90 -11.34
C GLU A 30 8.10 -11.03 -10.33
N LEU A 31 6.94 -11.71 -10.31
CA LEU A 31 6.72 -12.87 -9.45
C LEU A 31 7.63 -14.05 -9.80
N THR A 32 7.86 -14.28 -11.09
CA THR A 32 8.79 -15.29 -11.59
C THR A 32 10.22 -14.97 -11.15
N GLU A 33 10.64 -13.71 -11.31
CA GLU A 33 11.97 -13.26 -10.89
C GLU A 33 12.16 -13.35 -9.37
N LEU A 34 11.15 -12.98 -8.59
CA LEU A 34 11.12 -13.15 -7.14
C LEU A 34 11.37 -14.61 -6.74
N ARG A 35 10.59 -15.54 -7.29
CA ARG A 35 10.74 -16.99 -7.01
C ARG A 35 12.12 -17.50 -7.43
N ARG A 36 12.64 -17.06 -8.57
CA ARG A 36 13.99 -17.41 -9.03
C ARG A 36 15.05 -17.00 -8.02
N ARG A 37 14.97 -15.78 -7.46
CA ARG A 37 15.92 -15.27 -6.46
C ARG A 37 15.81 -16.04 -5.14
N ILE A 38 14.60 -16.28 -4.66
CA ILE A 38 14.32 -17.07 -3.46
C ILE A 38 14.95 -18.47 -3.59
N ASN A 39 14.76 -19.15 -4.73
CA ASN A 39 15.30 -20.49 -4.96
C ASN A 39 16.83 -20.51 -5.12
N ALA A 40 17.44 -19.39 -5.52
CA ALA A 40 18.88 -19.25 -5.66
C ALA A 40 19.58 -18.70 -4.39
N THR A 41 18.89 -18.70 -3.24
CA THR A 41 19.41 -18.18 -1.98
C THR A 41 20.71 -18.88 -1.58
N LYS A 42 21.76 -18.09 -1.33
CA LYS A 42 23.00 -18.54 -0.70
C LYS A 42 22.85 -18.36 0.81
N TRP A 43 22.82 -19.46 1.54
CA TRP A 43 22.60 -19.44 2.99
C TRP A 43 23.89 -19.12 3.76
N PRO A 44 23.81 -18.35 4.86
CA PRO A 44 24.91 -18.23 5.80
C PRO A 44 25.06 -19.51 6.64
N GLU A 45 26.11 -19.58 7.45
CA GLU A 45 26.26 -20.59 8.48
C GLU A 45 25.15 -20.49 9.54
N ARG A 46 24.95 -21.59 10.27
CA ARG A 46 23.98 -21.65 11.35
C ARG A 46 24.42 -20.78 12.54
N GLU A 47 23.43 -20.20 13.22
CA GLU A 47 23.61 -19.53 14.52
C GLU A 47 24.34 -20.41 15.56
N THR A 48 25.07 -19.79 16.49
CA THR A 48 25.84 -20.52 17.53
C THR A 48 25.03 -20.83 18.78
N VAL A 49 23.78 -20.34 18.85
CA VAL A 49 22.89 -20.43 20.01
C VAL A 49 21.63 -21.21 19.64
N ALA A 50 20.98 -21.83 20.62
CA ALA A 50 19.75 -22.60 20.38
C ALA A 50 18.47 -21.72 20.37
N ASP A 51 18.58 -20.44 20.75
CA ASP A 51 17.47 -19.47 20.82
C ASP A 51 17.59 -18.39 19.73
N ALA A 52 16.78 -17.32 19.82
CA ALA A 52 16.74 -16.22 18.84
C ALA A 52 17.51 -14.97 19.28
N THR A 53 18.40 -15.09 20.27
CA THR A 53 19.14 -13.93 20.82
C THR A 53 20.11 -13.29 19.81
N GLN A 54 20.49 -14.04 18.77
CA GLN A 54 21.32 -13.56 17.65
C GLN A 54 20.51 -13.17 16.41
N GLY A 55 19.17 -13.10 16.51
CA GLY A 55 18.27 -12.81 15.39
C GLY A 55 17.46 -14.03 14.94
N VAL A 56 16.91 -13.96 13.73
CA VAL A 56 16.04 -15.01 13.19
C VAL A 56 16.87 -16.26 12.88
N GLN A 57 16.48 -17.40 13.45
CA GLN A 57 17.17 -18.68 13.26
C GLN A 57 17.16 -19.13 11.79
N LEU A 58 18.25 -19.76 11.35
CA LEU A 58 18.42 -20.22 9.97
C LEU A 58 17.27 -21.15 9.53
N ALA A 59 16.87 -22.08 10.39
CA ALA A 59 15.79 -23.02 10.12
C ALA A 59 14.45 -22.30 9.85
N THR A 60 14.16 -21.23 10.58
CA THR A 60 12.96 -20.41 10.38
C THR A 60 12.99 -19.72 9.03
N MET A 61 14.12 -19.11 8.66
CA MET A 61 14.26 -18.45 7.36
C MET A 61 14.18 -19.43 6.19
N GLN A 62 14.77 -20.63 6.32
CA GLN A 62 14.65 -21.69 5.31
C GLN A 62 13.21 -22.16 5.14
N ASN A 63 12.46 -22.31 6.24
CA ASN A 63 11.04 -22.67 6.18
C ASN A 63 10.20 -21.59 5.52
N LEU A 64 10.39 -20.33 5.89
CA LEU A 64 9.68 -19.20 5.28
C LEU A 64 9.99 -19.07 3.79
N THR A 65 11.27 -19.15 3.42
CA THR A 65 11.76 -19.03 2.03
C THR A 65 11.20 -20.14 1.15
N ARG A 66 11.13 -21.38 1.68
CA ARG A 66 10.49 -22.50 0.97
C ARG A 66 9.03 -22.21 0.67
N TYR A 67 8.24 -21.90 1.70
CA TYR A 67 6.82 -21.59 1.53
C TYR A 67 6.59 -20.41 0.59
N TRP A 68 7.40 -19.36 0.69
CA TRP A 68 7.27 -18.18 -0.16
C TRP A 68 7.64 -18.46 -1.62
N GLY A 69 8.67 -19.28 -1.85
CA GLY A 69 9.14 -19.64 -3.19
C GLY A 69 8.23 -20.62 -3.94
N THR A 70 7.45 -21.44 -3.23
CA THR A 70 6.64 -22.51 -3.82
C THR A 70 5.14 -22.30 -3.64
N ASP A 71 4.68 -22.06 -2.41
CA ASP A 71 3.29 -22.26 -2.02
C ASP A 71 2.51 -20.95 -1.82
N TYR A 72 3.22 -19.84 -1.58
CA TYR A 72 2.58 -18.55 -1.36
C TYR A 72 1.95 -18.02 -2.65
N ASP A 73 0.65 -17.75 -2.55
CA ASP A 73 -0.16 -17.24 -3.64
C ASP A 73 -0.31 -15.72 -3.54
N TRP A 74 0.50 -15.01 -4.31
CA TRP A 74 0.45 -13.55 -4.41
C TRP A 74 -0.89 -13.01 -4.90
N ARG A 75 -1.64 -13.79 -5.70
CA ARG A 75 -2.93 -13.37 -6.23
C ARG A 75 -3.98 -13.24 -5.13
N LYS A 76 -3.84 -13.98 -4.02
CA LYS A 76 -4.67 -13.78 -2.82
C LYS A 76 -4.44 -12.42 -2.17
N CYS A 77 -3.19 -11.94 -2.13
CA CYS A 77 -2.89 -10.61 -1.60
C CYS A 77 -3.43 -9.52 -2.53
N GLU A 78 -3.16 -9.65 -3.83
CA GLU A 78 -3.65 -8.75 -4.88
C GLU A 78 -5.17 -8.60 -4.85
N THR A 79 -5.89 -9.72 -4.79
CA THR A 79 -7.36 -9.73 -4.71
C THR A 79 -7.87 -9.02 -3.46
N LYS A 80 -7.23 -9.23 -2.30
CA LYS A 80 -7.63 -8.59 -1.04
C LYS A 80 -7.39 -7.08 -1.07
N LEU A 81 -6.26 -6.64 -1.64
CA LEU A 81 -5.96 -5.22 -1.80
C LEU A 81 -6.97 -4.56 -2.75
N ASN A 82 -7.16 -5.14 -3.94
CA ASN A 82 -8.04 -4.60 -4.96
C ASN A 82 -9.54 -4.73 -4.67
N ALA A 83 -9.91 -5.47 -3.61
CA ALA A 83 -11.26 -5.41 -3.05
C ALA A 83 -11.57 -4.07 -2.35
N GLN A 84 -10.55 -3.28 -2.02
CA GLN A 84 -10.71 -1.95 -1.43
C GLN A 84 -10.59 -0.86 -2.51
N PRO A 85 -11.43 0.21 -2.44
CA PRO A 85 -11.23 1.41 -3.22
C PRO A 85 -9.90 2.09 -2.88
N GLN A 86 -8.99 2.12 -3.85
CA GLN A 86 -7.66 2.71 -3.73
C GLN A 86 -7.51 3.87 -4.70
N PHE A 87 -6.73 4.86 -4.31
CA PHE A 87 -6.52 6.08 -5.05
C PHE A 87 -5.08 6.58 -4.94
N ILE A 88 -4.68 7.45 -5.85
CA ILE A 88 -3.43 8.19 -5.83
C ILE A 88 -3.69 9.65 -6.19
N THR A 89 -2.99 10.59 -5.54
CA THR A 89 -3.04 12.02 -5.84
C THR A 89 -1.69 12.67 -5.53
N GLU A 90 -1.32 13.73 -6.22
CA GLU A 90 -0.11 14.49 -5.88
C GLU A 90 -0.37 15.37 -4.64
N ILE A 91 0.54 15.32 -3.67
CA ILE A 91 0.59 16.22 -2.50
C ILE A 91 2.05 16.63 -2.32
N ASP A 92 2.31 17.94 -2.28
CA ASP A 92 3.67 18.50 -2.18
C ASP A 92 4.67 17.94 -3.20
N GLY A 93 4.19 17.70 -4.43
CA GLY A 93 5.01 17.16 -5.52
C GLY A 93 5.31 15.66 -5.41
N LEU A 94 4.62 14.93 -4.53
CA LEU A 94 4.76 13.49 -4.36
C LEU A 94 3.41 12.79 -4.53
N ASP A 95 3.39 11.73 -5.33
CA ASP A 95 2.19 10.88 -5.45
C ASP A 95 1.95 10.12 -4.14
N ILE A 96 0.82 10.39 -3.48
CA ILE A 96 0.40 9.73 -2.25
C ILE A 96 -0.72 8.74 -2.57
N HIS A 97 -0.44 7.46 -2.30
CA HIS A 97 -1.41 6.39 -2.39
C HIS A 97 -2.23 6.27 -1.11
N PHE A 98 -3.54 6.02 -1.23
CA PHE A 98 -4.41 5.76 -0.09
C PHE A 98 -5.62 4.87 -0.43
N ILE A 99 -6.07 4.10 0.56
CA ILE A 99 -7.40 3.48 0.57
C ILE A 99 -8.39 4.49 1.13
N HIS A 100 -9.58 4.62 0.53
CA HIS A 100 -10.67 5.39 1.11
C HIS A 100 -11.98 4.62 1.03
N VAL A 101 -12.55 4.27 2.18
CA VAL A 101 -13.82 3.54 2.30
C VAL A 101 -14.80 4.36 3.11
N ARG A 102 -15.92 4.73 2.49
CA ARG A 102 -17.00 5.43 3.16
C ARG A 102 -17.91 4.46 3.91
N SER A 103 -18.36 4.89 5.09
CA SER A 103 -19.36 4.17 5.86
C SER A 103 -20.69 4.10 5.12
N LYS A 104 -21.46 3.05 5.43
CA LYS A 104 -22.87 2.94 5.04
C LYS A 104 -23.80 3.79 5.94
N HIS A 105 -23.30 4.25 7.08
CA HIS A 105 -24.06 5.04 8.04
C HIS A 105 -23.86 6.53 7.80
N LYS A 106 -24.95 7.30 7.96
CA LYS A 106 -24.87 8.77 7.88
C LYS A 106 -24.09 9.31 9.07
N ASN A 107 -23.38 10.42 8.86
CA ASN A 107 -22.59 11.13 9.88
C ASN A 107 -21.46 10.29 10.50
N ALA A 108 -20.93 9.31 9.76
CA ALA A 108 -19.74 8.60 10.19
C ALA A 108 -18.57 9.58 10.39
N LEU A 109 -17.76 9.36 11.42
CA LEU A 109 -16.62 10.22 11.72
C LEU A 109 -15.46 9.93 10.76
N PRO A 110 -14.88 10.91 10.06
CA PRO A 110 -13.68 10.67 9.27
C PRO A 110 -12.50 10.26 10.16
N LEU A 111 -11.84 9.15 9.83
CA LEU A 111 -10.69 8.60 10.53
C LEU A 111 -9.57 8.30 9.53
N ILE A 112 -8.40 8.87 9.80
CA ILE A 112 -7.16 8.51 9.12
C ILE A 112 -6.41 7.48 9.96
N VAL A 113 -5.94 6.39 9.33
CA VAL A 113 -5.15 5.34 10.00
C VAL A 113 -3.83 5.17 9.27
N THR A 114 -2.74 5.58 9.92
CA THR A 114 -1.39 5.50 9.36
C THR A 114 -0.65 4.26 9.89
N HIS A 115 0.02 3.52 9.01
CA HIS A 115 0.94 2.45 9.40
C HIS A 115 2.30 3.04 9.83
N GLY A 116 3.20 2.18 10.34
CA GLY A 116 4.58 2.54 10.67
C GLY A 116 5.61 1.72 9.88
N TRP A 117 6.83 1.60 10.41
CA TRP A 117 7.87 0.70 9.88
C TRP A 117 8.08 -0.50 10.83
N PRO A 118 8.29 -1.73 10.33
CA PRO A 118 8.38 -2.16 8.92
C PRO A 118 7.01 -2.53 8.30
N GLY A 119 5.96 -1.81 8.69
CA GLY A 119 4.57 -2.08 8.34
C GLY A 119 4.13 -1.56 6.97
N SER A 120 2.84 -1.77 6.67
CA SER A 120 2.17 -1.25 5.46
C SER A 120 0.65 -1.25 5.61
N ILE A 121 -0.04 -0.65 4.63
CA ILE A 121 -1.51 -0.64 4.53
C ILE A 121 -2.19 -2.03 4.64
N VAL A 122 -1.44 -3.10 4.41
CA VAL A 122 -1.94 -4.49 4.50
C VAL A 122 -2.39 -4.83 5.92
N GLU A 123 -1.74 -4.25 6.94
CA GLU A 123 -2.06 -4.49 8.35
C GLU A 123 -3.46 -3.99 8.71
N GLN A 124 -3.93 -2.92 8.05
CA GLN A 124 -5.21 -2.26 8.34
C GLN A 124 -6.39 -2.85 7.55
N LEU A 125 -6.18 -3.77 6.60
CA LEU A 125 -7.28 -4.31 5.79
C LEU A 125 -8.40 -4.94 6.62
N LYS A 126 -8.07 -5.56 7.76
CA LYS A 126 -9.05 -6.24 8.63
C LYS A 126 -9.93 -5.29 9.44
N ILE A 127 -9.51 -4.05 9.65
CA ILE A 127 -10.28 -3.07 10.45
C ILE A 127 -11.28 -2.27 9.61
N ILE A 128 -11.14 -2.28 8.27
CA ILE A 128 -11.97 -1.47 7.37
C ILE A 128 -13.46 -1.77 7.54
N ASP A 129 -13.89 -3.03 7.39
CA ASP A 129 -15.33 -3.35 7.42
C ASP A 129 -15.93 -3.18 8.83
N PRO A 130 -15.27 -3.59 9.93
CA PRO A 130 -15.75 -3.27 11.28
C PRO A 130 -15.90 -1.76 11.56
N LEU A 131 -15.01 -0.91 11.05
CA LEU A 131 -15.09 0.55 11.27
C LEU A 131 -16.11 1.24 10.38
N THR A 132 -16.24 0.80 9.12
CA THR A 132 -17.14 1.42 8.14
C THR A 132 -18.56 0.87 8.20
N ASN A 133 -18.75 -0.32 8.78
CA ASN A 133 -20.02 -1.02 8.88
C ASN A 133 -20.20 -1.70 10.26
N PRO A 134 -20.07 -0.96 11.38
CA PRO A 134 -20.04 -1.53 12.73
C PRO A 134 -21.29 -2.35 13.08
N THR A 135 -22.44 -2.02 12.50
CA THR A 135 -23.70 -2.76 12.75
C THR A 135 -23.68 -4.21 12.25
N ALA A 136 -22.81 -4.55 11.29
CA ALA A 136 -22.58 -5.92 10.86
C ALA A 136 -21.57 -6.68 11.75
N HIS A 137 -20.91 -5.99 12.68
CA HIS A 137 -19.82 -6.49 13.53
C HIS A 137 -20.09 -6.31 15.03
N GLY A 138 -21.35 -6.09 15.42
CA GLY A 138 -21.77 -5.98 16.83
C GLY A 138 -21.62 -4.60 17.46
N GLY A 139 -21.23 -3.58 16.68
CA GLY A 139 -21.20 -2.17 17.09
C GLY A 139 -22.49 -1.41 16.76
N SER A 140 -22.56 -0.14 17.15
CA SER A 140 -23.69 0.73 16.84
C SER A 140 -23.43 1.59 15.60
N ALA A 141 -24.49 2.12 14.97
CA ALA A 141 -24.33 3.03 13.83
C ALA A 141 -23.61 4.34 14.20
N SER A 142 -23.66 4.77 15.47
CA SER A 142 -22.93 5.94 15.96
C SER A 142 -21.43 5.73 16.12
N ASP A 143 -20.96 4.47 16.06
CA ASP A 143 -19.53 4.13 16.12
C ASP A 143 -18.90 4.02 14.73
N ALA A 144 -19.59 4.50 13.68
CA ALA A 144 -19.17 4.34 12.31
C ALA A 144 -18.13 5.38 11.88
N PHE A 145 -17.20 4.96 11.03
CA PHE A 145 -16.14 5.81 10.47
C PHE A 145 -16.12 5.79 8.94
N ASP A 146 -15.85 6.93 8.33
CA ASP A 146 -15.25 6.98 6.99
C ASP A 146 -13.74 6.79 7.17
N VAL A 147 -13.15 5.80 6.50
CA VAL A 147 -11.76 5.39 6.77
C VAL A 147 -10.84 5.76 5.61
N VAL A 148 -9.75 6.45 5.91
CA VAL A 148 -8.64 6.76 4.98
C VAL A 148 -7.36 6.09 5.49
N ILE A 149 -6.71 5.28 4.66
CA ILE A 149 -5.49 4.54 5.01
C ILE A 149 -4.41 4.87 3.97
N PRO A 150 -3.57 5.89 4.20
CA PRO A 150 -2.49 6.24 3.29
C PRO A 150 -1.32 5.26 3.40
N SER A 151 -0.61 5.05 2.29
CA SER A 151 0.77 4.60 2.35
C SER A 151 1.66 5.81 2.67
N MET A 152 2.51 5.70 3.69
CA MET A 152 3.42 6.80 4.05
C MET A 152 4.34 7.18 2.88
N PRO A 153 4.79 8.45 2.77
CA PRO A 153 5.79 8.86 1.78
C PRO A 153 7.03 7.95 1.79
N GLY A 154 7.37 7.36 0.64
CA GLY A 154 8.45 6.38 0.51
C GLY A 154 8.09 4.92 0.81
N TYR A 155 6.84 4.64 1.21
CA TYR A 155 6.35 3.29 1.53
C TYR A 155 5.32 2.80 0.52
N GLY A 156 5.32 1.48 0.28
CA GLY A 156 4.31 0.81 -0.52
C GLY A 156 4.15 1.42 -1.91
N TYR A 157 2.95 1.92 -2.20
CA TYR A 157 2.59 2.52 -3.48
C TYR A 157 2.72 4.05 -3.52
N SER A 158 3.05 4.70 -2.40
CA SER A 158 3.36 6.13 -2.42
C SER A 158 4.73 6.37 -3.06
N GLY A 159 4.88 7.52 -3.70
CA GLY A 159 6.12 7.97 -4.30
C GLY A 159 7.27 7.98 -3.31
N LYS A 160 8.49 7.82 -3.82
CA LYS A 160 9.72 7.95 -3.03
C LYS A 160 10.20 9.40 -3.10
N PRO A 161 10.37 10.08 -1.97
CA PRO A 161 10.99 11.41 -1.95
C PRO A 161 12.30 11.46 -2.71
N THR A 162 12.49 12.49 -3.53
CA THR A 162 13.74 12.77 -4.25
C THR A 162 14.57 13.88 -3.60
N THR A 163 14.00 14.56 -2.60
CA THR A 163 14.62 15.61 -1.79
C THR A 163 14.54 15.27 -0.31
N THR A 164 15.40 15.86 0.50
CA THR A 164 15.31 15.82 1.97
C THR A 164 14.07 16.58 2.46
N GLY A 165 13.73 16.44 3.76
CA GLY A 165 12.67 17.23 4.40
C GLY A 165 11.37 16.48 4.67
N TRP A 166 11.24 15.25 4.18
CA TRP A 166 10.12 14.35 4.51
C TRP A 166 10.29 13.73 5.91
N ASP A 167 10.28 14.58 6.94
CA ASP A 167 10.27 14.17 8.34
C ASP A 167 8.84 14.00 8.88
N VAL A 168 8.71 13.62 10.15
CA VAL A 168 7.41 13.40 10.79
C VAL A 168 6.55 14.67 10.78
N ALA A 169 7.15 15.86 10.91
CA ALA A 169 6.41 17.11 10.97
C ALA A 169 5.89 17.53 9.59
N HIS A 170 6.62 17.24 8.51
CA HIS A 170 6.09 17.40 7.14
C HIS A 170 4.89 16.47 6.92
N ILE A 171 5.00 15.21 7.35
CA ILE A 171 3.98 14.18 7.07
C ILE A 171 2.67 14.41 7.86
N ALA A 172 2.71 15.09 9.00
CA ALA A 172 1.58 15.27 9.94
C ALA A 172 0.69 16.47 9.60
#